data_AF-A0AAV5VAL4-F1
#
_entry.id   AF-A0AAV5VAL4-F1
#
_cell.length_a   1.000
_cell.length_b   1.000
_cell.length_c   1.000
_cell.angle_alpha   90.00
_cell.angle_beta   90.00
_cell.angle_gamma   90.00
#
_symmetry.space_group_name_H-M   'P 1'
#
loop_
_entity.id
_entity.type
_entity.pdbx_description
1 polymer ?
#
loop_
_entity_poly.entity_id
_entity_poly.type
_entity_poly.pdbx_seq_one_letter_code
_entity_poly.pdbx_strand_id
1 'polypeptide(L)'
;CGVSFRKKMIPILRDSTSSSLPPIPDDIFYQLLDCIGPVQFLHCGWDRVSRGFSSIFDRKLSLTRRFDFHSLLDDGFFDISCPSTSDFCLSFVVSRLWNVEEVIIPMSIMMRLVQSPDVSLRFPRLRSLKVLMSSADNCRIASSGLSFRERKTANDTQLFTLIEELTVEIEITDELNLPHAEFRRFAAFMKQSKTEWNLTLRDGTSKGQGWCPPCEIFHKREAFFVTYVRCLIDLGVIIDRLWLEESAGDSGKTIHMHHDYKKCAHLFVLYNIGFTASAIEETFPMLQSITIKQQPHAMLQQYFENAPSLIEMRILKEETHSENCH
;
A
#
# COMPACT_ATOMS: atom_id res chain seq x y z
N CYS A 1 10.30 50.44 6.87
CA CYS A 1 11.67 49.91 7.03
C CYS A 1 11.66 48.41 6.78
N GLY A 2 12.10 48.00 5.59
CA GLY A 2 12.15 46.59 5.22
C GLY A 2 13.35 45.88 5.84
N VAL A 3 13.15 44.61 6.20
CA VAL A 3 14.26 43.67 6.40
C VAL A 3 14.03 42.51 5.45
N SER A 4 14.71 42.61 4.31
CA SER A 4 14.85 41.59 3.28
C SER A 4 15.76 40.47 3.81
N PHE A 5 15.20 39.31 4.13
CA PHE A 5 15.97 38.06 4.19
C PHE A 5 16.00 37.40 2.81
N ARG A 6 16.59 38.08 1.82
CA ARG A 6 17.06 37.40 0.61
C ARG A 6 18.29 36.59 0.98
N LYS A 7 18.10 35.31 1.35
CA LYS A 7 19.17 34.31 1.27
C LYS A 7 19.76 34.39 -0.14
N LYS A 8 21.07 34.64 -0.25
CA LYS A 8 21.80 34.62 -1.53
C LYS A 8 21.55 33.27 -2.21
N MET A 9 20.72 33.29 -3.26
CA MET A 9 20.43 32.14 -4.11
C MET A 9 21.68 31.80 -4.94
N ILE A 10 22.05 30.52 -4.97
CA ILE A 10 23.15 30.01 -5.78
C ILE A 10 22.55 29.59 -7.12
N PRO A 11 22.83 30.30 -8.24
CA PRO A 11 22.27 29.97 -9.53
C PRO A 11 22.85 28.66 -10.09
N ILE A 12 22.01 27.94 -10.81
CA ILE A 12 22.09 26.50 -11.04
C ILE A 12 23.05 26.09 -12.17
N LEU A 13 23.48 27.06 -12.96
CA LEU A 13 24.52 26.93 -13.98
C LEU A 13 25.49 28.08 -13.83
N ARG A 14 26.51 27.89 -13.00
CA ARG A 14 27.73 28.71 -13.03
C ARG A 14 28.92 27.78 -12.86
N ASP A 15 29.33 27.17 -13.96
CA ASP A 15 30.77 27.00 -14.14
C ASP A 15 31.27 28.33 -14.72
N SER A 16 31.87 29.14 -13.86
CA SER A 16 32.14 30.56 -14.08
C SER A 16 33.36 30.80 -14.97
N THR A 17 33.48 30.06 -16.07
CA THR A 17 34.64 30.21 -16.97
C THR A 17 34.29 30.47 -18.43
N SER A 18 33.20 29.98 -19.04
CA SER A 18 32.98 30.26 -20.48
C SER A 18 31.65 29.79 -21.12
N SER A 19 30.49 29.87 -20.46
CA SER A 19 29.21 29.48 -21.12
C SER A 19 28.33 30.69 -21.44
N SER A 20 28.11 30.94 -22.73
CA SER A 20 27.29 32.02 -23.34
C SER A 20 25.77 31.85 -23.22
N LEU A 21 25.30 30.92 -22.40
CA LEU A 21 23.87 30.61 -22.28
C LEU A 21 23.22 31.40 -21.12
N PRO A 22 22.03 31.97 -21.32
CA PRO A 22 21.31 32.65 -20.25
C PRO A 22 20.91 31.66 -19.15
N PRO A 23 20.89 32.09 -17.88
CA PRO A 23 20.48 31.24 -16.77
C PRO A 23 19.01 30.85 -16.92
N ILE A 24 18.72 29.55 -16.84
CA ILE A 24 17.36 29.03 -16.80
C ILE A 24 16.75 29.38 -15.43
N PRO A 25 15.56 30.02 -15.38
CA PRO A 25 14.86 30.29 -14.12
C PRO A 25 14.50 29.01 -13.36
N ASP A 26 14.57 29.08 -12.02
CA ASP A 26 14.21 27.97 -11.12
C ASP A 26 12.79 27.43 -11.38
N ASP A 27 11.84 28.30 -11.78
CA ASP A 27 10.47 27.91 -12.09
C ASP A 27 10.38 26.92 -13.27
N ILE A 28 11.26 27.07 -14.26
CA ILE A 28 11.33 26.12 -15.39
C ILE A 28 11.87 24.78 -14.88
N PHE A 29 12.84 24.79 -13.96
CA PHE A 29 13.30 23.55 -13.35
C PHE A 29 12.24 22.89 -12.49
N TYR A 30 11.46 23.64 -11.70
CA TYR A 30 10.33 23.06 -10.98
C TYR A 30 9.30 22.45 -11.91
N GLN A 31 8.98 23.10 -13.03
CA GLN A 31 8.08 22.52 -14.03
C GLN A 31 8.65 21.24 -14.64
N LEU A 32 9.93 21.22 -14.99
CA LEU A 32 10.59 20.00 -15.48
C LEU A 32 10.55 18.87 -14.43
N LEU A 33 10.80 19.20 -13.16
CA LEU A 33 10.70 18.26 -12.05
C LEU A 33 9.29 17.73 -11.84
N ASP A 34 8.28 18.55 -12.09
CA ASP A 34 6.88 18.13 -12.02
C ASP A 34 6.49 17.25 -13.21
N CYS A 35 7.10 17.45 -14.39
CA CYS A 35 6.85 16.63 -15.58
C CYS A 35 7.56 15.26 -15.53
N ILE A 36 8.81 15.22 -15.08
CA ILE A 36 9.66 14.02 -15.13
C ILE A 36 9.70 13.30 -13.77
N GLY A 37 9.40 14.02 -12.70
CA GLY A 37 9.46 13.52 -11.33
C GLY A 37 10.86 13.73 -10.72
N PRO A 38 10.94 14.09 -9.43
CA PRO A 38 12.21 14.40 -8.78
C PRO A 38 13.14 13.18 -8.72
N VAL A 39 12.60 11.96 -8.65
CA VAL A 39 13.38 10.73 -8.52
C VAL A 39 14.12 10.37 -9.80
N GLN A 40 13.48 10.48 -10.97
CA GLN A 40 14.12 10.22 -12.26
C GLN A 40 15.29 11.18 -12.51
N PHE A 41 15.14 12.44 -12.14
CA PHE A 41 16.24 13.39 -12.22
C PHE A 41 17.41 13.04 -11.28
N LEU A 42 17.11 12.56 -10.07
CA LEU A 42 18.13 12.06 -9.16
C LEU A 42 18.85 10.84 -9.74
N HIS A 43 18.13 9.95 -10.44
CA HIS A 43 18.73 8.80 -11.16
C HIS A 43 19.85 9.25 -12.09
N CYS A 44 19.52 10.26 -12.89
CA CYS A 44 20.38 10.78 -13.94
C CYS A 44 21.53 11.63 -13.35
N GLY A 45 21.67 11.67 -12.02
CA GLY A 45 22.76 12.34 -11.33
C GLY A 45 22.69 13.86 -11.42
N TRP A 46 21.52 14.44 -11.71
CA TRP A 46 21.37 15.89 -11.85
C TRP A 46 21.69 16.64 -10.55
N ASP A 47 21.50 15.99 -9.40
CA ASP A 47 21.89 16.55 -8.11
C ASP A 47 23.41 16.72 -7.97
N ARG A 48 24.21 16.02 -8.78
CA ARG A 48 25.67 16.12 -8.84
C ARG A 48 26.18 17.11 -9.88
N VAL A 49 25.32 17.57 -10.80
CA VAL A 49 25.69 18.50 -11.87
C VAL A 49 26.08 19.87 -11.28
N SER A 50 25.35 20.36 -10.28
CA SER A 50 25.74 21.56 -9.55
C SER A 50 25.13 21.61 -8.15
N ARG A 51 25.74 22.39 -7.24
CA ARG A 51 25.15 22.64 -5.91
C ARG A 51 23.79 23.32 -6.00
N GLY A 52 23.57 24.14 -7.03
CA GLY A 52 22.30 24.80 -7.26
C GLY A 52 21.19 23.80 -7.64
N PHE A 53 21.50 22.85 -8.52
CA PHE A 53 20.59 21.75 -8.86
C PHE A 53 20.23 20.97 -7.60
N SER A 54 21.24 20.49 -6.87
CA SER A 54 21.06 19.74 -5.61
C SER A 54 20.13 20.48 -4.63
N SER A 55 20.33 21.79 -4.46
CA SER A 55 19.49 22.61 -3.59
C SER A 55 18.04 22.74 -4.06
N ILE A 56 17.77 22.76 -5.37
CA ILE A 56 16.39 22.74 -5.90
C ILE A 56 15.74 21.39 -5.61
N PHE A 57 16.46 20.29 -5.84
CA PHE A 57 15.95 18.95 -5.56
C PHE A 57 15.57 18.81 -4.09
N ASP A 58 16.49 19.17 -3.19
CA ASP A 58 16.24 19.14 -1.75
C ASP A 58 15.05 20.02 -1.36
N ARG A 59 14.92 21.20 -1.96
CA ARG A 59 13.78 22.07 -1.71
C ARG A 59 12.48 21.44 -2.21
N LYS A 60 12.45 20.86 -3.41
CA LYS A 60 11.25 20.21 -3.96
C LYS A 60 10.85 19.00 -3.11
N LEU A 61 11.79 18.11 -2.81
CA LEU A 61 11.56 16.94 -1.96
C LEU A 61 11.13 17.32 -0.54
N SER A 62 11.66 18.43 0.01
CA SER A 62 11.22 18.93 1.30
C SER A 62 9.76 19.40 1.32
N LEU A 63 9.20 19.75 0.16
CA LEU A 63 7.78 20.12 0.03
C LEU A 63 6.90 18.89 -0.23
N THR A 64 7.50 17.76 -0.60
CA THR A 64 6.78 16.51 -0.86
C THR A 64 6.30 15.88 0.44
N ARG A 65 4.98 15.84 0.63
CA ARG A 65 4.34 15.16 1.79
C ARG A 65 3.96 13.72 1.52
N ARG A 66 3.74 13.39 0.24
CA ARG A 66 3.36 12.05 -0.20
C ARG A 66 4.38 11.54 -1.22
N PHE A 67 4.85 10.33 -1.02
CA PHE A 67 5.79 9.68 -1.92
C PHE A 67 5.25 8.33 -2.39
N ASP A 68 5.33 8.08 -3.69
CA ASP A 68 4.85 6.87 -4.31
C ASP A 68 6.02 6.10 -4.94
N PHE A 69 6.33 4.93 -4.37
CA PHE A 69 7.35 4.03 -4.91
C PHE A 69 6.84 3.19 -6.08
N HIS A 70 5.52 3.11 -6.31
CA HIS A 70 4.94 2.34 -7.41
C HIS A 70 5.39 2.87 -8.77
N SER A 71 5.35 4.18 -8.96
CA SER A 71 5.79 4.82 -10.20
C SER A 71 7.24 4.48 -10.57
N LEU A 72 8.09 4.29 -9.56
CA LEU A 72 9.51 3.96 -9.76
C LEU A 72 9.73 2.55 -10.32
N LEU A 73 8.78 1.63 -10.12
CA LEU A 73 8.81 0.32 -10.75
C LEU A 73 8.37 0.37 -12.21
N ASP A 74 7.33 1.14 -12.49
CA ASP A 74 6.75 1.22 -13.83
C ASP A 74 7.68 1.98 -14.80
N ASP A 75 8.41 2.97 -14.29
CA ASP A 75 9.41 3.73 -15.05
C ASP A 75 10.73 2.95 -15.27
N GLY A 76 10.85 1.73 -14.72
CA GLY A 76 12.07 0.93 -14.80
C GLY A 76 13.26 1.49 -14.01
N PHE A 77 13.02 2.46 -13.11
CA PHE A 77 14.05 3.07 -12.27
C PHE A 77 14.63 2.05 -11.27
N PHE A 78 13.80 1.13 -10.78
CA PHE A 78 14.22 0.05 -9.88
C PHE A 78 14.15 -1.31 -10.56
N ASP A 79 15.32 -1.92 -10.74
CA ASP A 79 15.40 -3.36 -10.99
C ASP A 79 15.50 -4.11 -9.65
N ILE A 80 14.35 -4.61 -9.19
CA ILE A 80 14.26 -5.41 -7.96
C ILE A 80 15.04 -6.73 -8.09
N SER A 81 15.37 -7.20 -9.30
CA SER A 81 16.18 -8.41 -9.47
C SER A 81 17.67 -8.18 -9.18
N CYS A 82 18.13 -6.92 -9.14
CA CYS A 82 19.52 -6.55 -8.90
C CYS A 82 19.73 -5.90 -7.50
N PRO A 83 20.22 -6.64 -6.48
CA PRO A 83 20.37 -6.15 -5.12
C PRO A 83 21.21 -4.89 -4.96
N SER A 84 22.39 -4.86 -5.57
CA SER A 84 23.34 -3.76 -5.37
C SER A 84 22.83 -2.43 -5.89
N THR A 85 22.18 -2.43 -7.06
CA THR A 85 21.63 -1.22 -7.67
C THR A 85 20.37 -0.77 -6.95
N SER A 86 19.49 -1.71 -6.59
CA SER A 86 18.27 -1.39 -5.85
C SER A 86 18.57 -0.85 -4.44
N ASP A 87 19.50 -1.45 -3.69
CA ASP A 87 19.87 -0.98 -2.36
C ASP A 87 20.44 0.45 -2.38
N PHE A 88 21.34 0.75 -3.33
CA PHE A 88 21.90 2.09 -3.50
C PHE A 88 20.81 3.11 -3.82
N CYS A 89 19.95 2.81 -4.80
CA CYS A 89 18.88 3.71 -5.21
C CYS A 89 17.84 3.91 -4.09
N LEU A 90 17.50 2.85 -3.32
CA LEU A 90 16.58 2.95 -2.18
C LEU A 90 17.17 3.79 -1.06
N SER A 91 18.43 3.55 -0.69
CA SER A 91 19.14 4.35 0.32
C SER A 91 19.17 5.81 -0.05
N PHE A 92 19.53 6.08 -1.31
CA PHE A 92 19.54 7.42 -1.85
C PHE A 92 18.17 8.10 -1.77
N VAL A 93 17.10 7.43 -2.22
CA VAL A 93 15.73 7.98 -2.19
C VAL A 93 15.28 8.21 -0.75
N VAL A 94 15.34 7.17 0.10
CA VAL A 94 14.85 7.22 1.50
C VAL A 94 15.57 8.30 2.30
N SER A 95 16.88 8.49 2.08
CA SER A 95 17.65 9.55 2.76
C SER A 95 17.13 10.97 2.52
N ARG A 96 16.31 11.18 1.47
CA ARG A 96 15.73 12.48 1.11
C ARG A 96 14.26 12.62 1.49
N LEU A 97 13.62 11.60 2.04
CA LEU A 97 12.17 11.58 2.37
C LEU A 97 11.84 12.10 3.78
N TRP A 98 12.67 12.97 4.36
CA TRP A 98 12.57 13.39 5.77
C TRP A 98 11.28 14.15 6.13
N ASN A 99 10.58 14.73 5.16
CA ASN A 99 9.31 15.46 5.37
C ASN A 99 8.06 14.69 4.92
N VAL A 100 8.23 13.46 4.44
CA VAL A 100 7.13 12.65 3.93
C VAL A 100 6.28 12.16 5.10
N GLU A 101 4.98 12.36 4.97
CA GLU A 101 3.97 11.90 5.93
C GLU A 101 3.23 10.67 5.38
N GLU A 102 3.13 10.54 4.06
CA GLU A 102 2.42 9.48 3.37
C GLU A 102 3.33 8.74 2.39
N VAL A 103 3.42 7.41 2.51
CA VAL A 103 4.20 6.58 1.58
C VAL A 103 3.31 5.52 0.96
N ILE A 104 3.40 5.36 -0.36
CA ILE A 104 2.81 4.23 -1.09
C ILE A 104 3.96 3.34 -1.56
N ILE A 105 3.89 2.06 -1.25
CA ILE A 105 4.99 1.13 -1.50
C ILE A 105 4.50 -0.23 -1.99
N PRO A 106 4.95 -0.68 -3.18
CA PRO A 106 4.77 -2.07 -3.59
C PRO A 106 5.45 -3.03 -2.62
N MET A 107 4.84 -4.19 -2.39
CA MET A 107 5.36 -5.21 -1.48
C MET A 107 6.76 -5.68 -1.87
N SER A 108 7.06 -5.81 -3.16
CA SER A 108 8.41 -6.16 -3.62
C SER A 108 9.49 -5.16 -3.16
N ILE A 109 9.20 -3.85 -3.22
CA ILE A 109 10.10 -2.81 -2.70
C ILE A 109 10.17 -2.89 -1.17
N MET A 110 9.05 -3.10 -0.49
CA MET A 110 9.04 -3.29 0.97
C MET A 110 9.95 -4.45 1.39
N MET A 111 9.83 -5.60 0.72
CA MET A 111 10.66 -6.77 0.99
C MET A 111 12.14 -6.47 0.72
N ARG A 112 12.46 -5.75 -0.37
CA ARG A 112 13.82 -5.33 -0.66
C ARG A 112 14.38 -4.40 0.42
N LEU A 113 13.61 -3.42 0.89
CA LEU A 113 14.01 -2.53 1.98
C LEU A 113 14.28 -3.30 3.28
N VAL A 114 13.44 -4.28 3.60
CA VAL A 114 13.61 -5.12 4.80
C VAL A 114 14.85 -6.02 4.70
N GLN A 115 15.15 -6.54 3.51
CA GLN A 115 16.33 -7.36 3.26
C GLN A 115 17.62 -6.55 3.13
N SER A 116 17.53 -5.25 2.87
CA SER A 116 18.69 -4.41 2.62
C SER A 116 19.63 -4.38 3.83
N PRO A 117 20.96 -4.57 3.63
CA PRO A 117 21.92 -4.49 4.73
C PRO A 117 22.14 -3.05 5.22
N ASP A 118 21.64 -2.04 4.49
CA ASP A 118 21.85 -0.65 4.83
C ASP A 118 21.03 -0.25 6.07
N VAL A 119 21.74 0.10 7.15
CA VAL A 119 21.16 0.55 8.42
C VAL A 119 20.71 2.01 8.40
N SER A 120 21.09 2.76 7.37
CA SER A 120 20.68 4.15 7.17
C SER A 120 19.27 4.26 6.58
N LEU A 121 18.73 3.16 6.03
CA LEU A 121 17.34 3.06 5.58
C LEU A 121 16.40 3.15 6.78
N ARG A 122 15.95 4.38 7.06
CA ARG A 122 14.97 4.67 8.09
C ARG A 122 13.98 5.70 7.57
N PHE A 123 12.72 5.33 7.62
CA PHE A 123 11.66 6.27 7.35
C PHE A 123 11.41 7.15 8.58
N PRO A 124 11.07 8.44 8.38
CA PRO A 124 10.58 9.28 9.46
C PRO A 124 9.25 8.72 10.01
N ARG A 125 8.68 9.39 11.01
CA ARG A 125 7.30 9.13 11.43
C ARG A 125 6.36 9.34 10.24
N LEU A 126 5.58 8.31 9.91
CA LEU A 126 4.60 8.36 8.84
C LEU A 126 3.20 8.49 9.45
N ARG A 127 2.39 9.38 8.88
CA ARG A 127 0.95 9.42 9.13
C ARG A 127 0.26 8.26 8.43
N SER A 128 0.63 7.99 7.18
CA SER A 128 0.03 6.93 6.40
C SER A 128 1.08 6.12 5.64
N LEU A 129 0.97 4.80 5.69
CA LEU A 129 1.72 3.89 4.85
C LEU A 129 0.73 3.00 4.10
N LYS A 130 0.80 3.00 2.78
CA LYS A 130 0.01 2.14 1.90
C LYS A 130 0.90 1.09 1.25
N VAL A 131 0.65 -0.19 1.53
CA VAL A 131 1.36 -1.32 0.93
C VAL A 131 0.49 -1.95 -0.15
N LEU A 132 1.02 -2.07 -1.36
CA LEU A 132 0.32 -2.63 -2.51
C LEU A 132 0.84 -4.03 -2.83
N MET A 133 -0.06 -5.00 -2.97
CA MET A 133 0.22 -6.36 -3.43
C MET A 133 -0.63 -6.65 -4.67
N SER A 134 -0.08 -6.38 -5.86
CA SER A 134 -0.74 -6.66 -7.13
C SER A 134 -0.21 -7.94 -7.77
N SER A 135 -0.92 -8.46 -8.79
CA SER A 135 -0.45 -9.60 -9.57
C SER A 135 0.96 -9.37 -10.16
N ALA A 136 1.19 -8.18 -10.73
CA ALA A 136 2.50 -7.79 -11.27
C ALA A 136 3.59 -7.77 -10.19
N ASP A 137 3.25 -7.32 -8.98
CA ASP A 137 4.18 -7.28 -7.86
C ASP A 137 4.54 -8.69 -7.35
N ASN A 138 3.55 -9.58 -7.25
CA ASN A 138 3.78 -10.97 -6.88
C ASN A 138 4.71 -11.69 -7.87
N CYS A 139 4.57 -11.43 -9.18
CA CYS A 139 5.48 -11.91 -10.21
C CYS A 139 6.93 -11.44 -9.98
N ARG A 140 7.13 -10.17 -9.61
CA ARG A 140 8.45 -9.60 -9.27
C ARG A 140 9.04 -10.26 -8.03
N ILE A 141 8.23 -10.52 -7.00
CA ILE A 141 8.66 -11.19 -5.77
C ILE A 141 9.14 -12.61 -6.06
N ALA A 142 8.36 -13.38 -6.83
CA ALA A 142 8.71 -14.76 -7.17
C ALA A 142 9.96 -14.86 -8.04
N SER A 143 10.12 -13.97 -9.03
CA SER A 143 11.29 -13.98 -9.90
C SER A 143 12.57 -13.51 -9.20
N SER A 144 12.45 -12.62 -8.21
CA SER A 144 13.59 -12.03 -7.50
C SER A 144 14.00 -12.80 -6.24
N GLY A 145 13.23 -13.83 -5.84
CA GLY A 145 13.50 -14.61 -4.62
C GLY A 145 13.38 -13.79 -3.33
N LEU A 146 12.60 -12.70 -3.35
CA LEU A 146 12.38 -11.85 -2.20
C LEU A 146 11.58 -12.58 -1.12
N SER A 147 11.91 -12.32 0.14
CA SER A 147 11.26 -12.94 1.30
C SER A 147 11.40 -12.06 2.55
N PHE A 148 10.39 -12.05 3.41
CA PHE A 148 10.47 -11.52 4.77
C PHE A 148 11.24 -12.45 5.73
N ARG A 149 11.97 -13.44 5.22
CA ARG A 149 12.94 -14.21 6.02
C ARG A 149 13.88 -13.24 6.73
N GLU A 150 14.10 -13.53 8.01
CA GLU A 150 14.76 -12.67 8.98
C GLU A 150 15.96 -11.93 8.39
N ARG A 151 15.92 -10.59 8.49
CA ARG A 151 17.11 -9.76 8.43
C ARG A 151 18.07 -10.33 9.49
N LYS A 152 19.10 -11.08 9.09
CA LYS A 152 20.19 -11.53 9.97
C LYS A 152 21.03 -10.33 10.37
N THR A 153 20.49 -9.40 11.14
CA THR A 153 21.25 -8.27 11.67
C THR A 153 20.91 -8.11 13.14
N ALA A 154 21.93 -8.29 13.96
CA ALA A 154 21.95 -8.29 15.42
C ALA A 154 21.53 -6.96 16.09
N ASN A 155 20.84 -6.06 15.38
CA ASN A 155 20.41 -4.76 15.87
C ASN A 155 18.96 -4.49 15.45
N ASP A 156 18.10 -4.23 16.44
CA ASP A 156 16.68 -3.81 16.41
C ASP A 156 16.41 -2.49 15.66
N THR A 157 17.03 -2.25 14.51
CA THR A 157 16.77 -1.04 13.73
C THR A 157 15.47 -1.22 12.93
N GLN A 158 14.38 -0.73 13.51
CA GLN A 158 13.07 -0.63 12.86
C GLN A 158 13.17 0.27 11.61
N LEU A 159 12.70 -0.25 10.47
CA LEU A 159 12.63 0.49 9.20
C LEU A 159 11.71 1.71 9.31
N PHE A 160 10.65 1.61 10.11
CA PHE A 160 9.68 2.66 10.38
C PHE A 160 9.65 2.97 11.86
N THR A 161 9.81 4.25 12.22
CA THR A 161 9.81 4.68 13.63
C THR A 161 8.41 4.62 14.24
N LEU A 162 7.40 5.07 13.49
CA LEU A 162 5.99 5.02 13.87
C LEU A 162 5.14 5.15 12.59
N ILE A 163 4.10 4.35 12.51
CA ILE A 163 3.07 4.43 11.47
C ILE A 163 1.73 4.65 12.18
N GLU A 164 1.05 5.76 11.90
CA GLU A 164 -0.28 6.02 12.48
C GLU A 164 -1.34 5.17 11.77
N GLU A 165 -1.34 5.17 10.44
CA GLU A 165 -2.26 4.41 9.60
C GLU A 165 -1.49 3.49 8.64
N LEU A 166 -1.83 2.20 8.62
CA LEU A 166 -1.32 1.22 7.66
C LEU A 166 -2.46 0.69 6.81
N THR A 167 -2.46 1.04 5.53
CA THR A 167 -3.37 0.46 4.53
C THR A 167 -2.65 -0.62 3.73
N VAL A 168 -3.27 -1.80 3.63
CA VAL A 168 -2.76 -2.93 2.85
C VAL A 168 -3.79 -3.25 1.78
N GLU A 169 -3.42 -3.11 0.50
CA GLU A 169 -4.26 -3.50 -0.64
C GLU A 169 -3.71 -4.77 -1.28
N ILE A 170 -4.54 -5.80 -1.37
CA ILE A 170 -4.17 -7.10 -1.94
C ILE A 170 -5.11 -7.42 -3.08
N GLU A 171 -4.55 -7.59 -4.27
CA GLU A 171 -5.22 -8.21 -5.41
C GLU A 171 -4.90 -9.70 -5.42
N ILE A 172 -5.95 -10.52 -5.46
CA ILE A 172 -5.83 -11.97 -5.46
C ILE A 172 -6.26 -12.51 -6.82
N THR A 173 -5.41 -13.30 -7.46
CA THR A 173 -5.66 -13.89 -8.78
C THR A 173 -5.58 -15.41 -8.76
N ASP A 174 -5.92 -16.08 -9.86
CA ASP A 174 -5.75 -17.54 -9.98
C ASP A 174 -4.29 -17.97 -10.19
N GLU A 175 -3.42 -17.03 -10.55
CA GLU A 175 -2.07 -17.30 -11.01
C GLU A 175 -1.07 -17.33 -9.85
N LEU A 176 -0.61 -16.16 -9.43
CA LEU A 176 0.48 -16.01 -8.48
C LEU A 176 0.12 -14.98 -7.42
N ASN A 177 0.03 -15.47 -6.19
CA ASN A 177 -0.26 -14.69 -4.99
C ASN A 177 0.92 -14.76 -4.02
N LEU A 178 1.03 -13.76 -3.15
CA LEU A 178 2.00 -13.80 -2.06
C LEU A 178 1.73 -15.03 -1.16
N PRO A 179 2.73 -15.89 -0.90
CA PRO A 179 2.53 -17.05 -0.03
C PRO A 179 2.02 -16.63 1.36
N HIS A 180 1.08 -17.39 1.92
CA HIS A 180 0.48 -17.06 3.22
C HIS A 180 1.54 -16.89 4.33
N ALA A 181 2.60 -17.69 4.29
CA ALA A 181 3.71 -17.60 5.24
C ALA A 181 4.48 -16.25 5.14
N GLU A 182 4.64 -15.72 3.93
CA GLU A 182 5.29 -14.42 3.71
C GLU A 182 4.37 -13.27 4.16
N PHE A 183 3.07 -13.34 3.85
CA PHE A 183 2.10 -12.36 4.37
C PHE A 183 2.07 -12.34 5.91
N ARG A 184 2.11 -13.51 6.55
CA ARG A 184 2.18 -13.61 8.02
C ARG A 184 3.42 -12.94 8.59
N ARG A 185 4.58 -13.12 7.94
CA ARG A 185 5.83 -12.46 8.36
C ARG A 185 5.79 -10.96 8.16
N PHE A 186 5.26 -10.50 7.03
CA PHE A 186 4.99 -9.09 6.79
C PHE A 186 4.11 -8.50 7.90
N ALA A 187 2.97 -9.13 8.19
CA ALA A 187 2.05 -8.66 9.21
C ALA A 187 2.72 -8.59 10.60
N ALA A 188 3.51 -9.61 10.95
CA ALA A 188 4.27 -9.63 12.20
C ALA A 188 5.33 -8.50 12.25
N PHE A 189 6.02 -8.24 11.13
CA PHE A 189 7.02 -7.18 11.02
C PHE A 189 6.39 -5.78 11.16
N MET A 190 5.22 -5.57 10.58
CA MET A 190 4.54 -4.28 10.58
C MET A 190 3.70 -4.01 11.84
N LYS A 191 3.48 -5.02 12.68
CA LYS A 191 2.61 -4.90 13.86
C LYS A 191 3.21 -3.91 14.87
N GLN A 192 2.55 -2.76 15.05
CA GLN A 192 2.84 -1.79 16.09
C GLN A 192 1.58 -1.51 16.91
N SER A 193 1.73 -1.15 18.19
CA SER A 193 0.60 -1.07 19.15
C SER A 193 -0.38 0.08 18.93
N LYS A 194 -0.03 1.07 18.11
CA LYS A 194 -0.82 2.30 17.89
C LYS A 194 -1.13 2.55 16.41
N THR A 195 -0.95 1.54 15.57
CA THR A 195 -1.22 1.66 14.14
C THR A 195 -2.64 1.21 13.86
N GLU A 196 -3.40 2.04 13.15
CA GLU A 196 -4.71 1.69 12.61
C GLU A 196 -4.50 0.86 11.33
N TRP A 197 -5.06 -0.35 11.31
CA TRP A 197 -4.91 -1.27 10.17
C TRP A 197 -6.13 -1.24 9.27
N ASN A 198 -5.88 -0.95 7.99
CA ASN A 198 -6.87 -0.90 6.93
C ASN A 198 -6.52 -1.98 5.90
N LEU A 199 -7.47 -2.85 5.58
CA LEU A 199 -7.24 -3.98 4.67
C LEU A 199 -8.24 -3.96 3.53
N THR A 200 -7.75 -3.86 2.30
CA THR A 200 -8.55 -3.99 1.08
C THR A 200 -8.16 -5.26 0.36
N LEU A 201 -9.13 -6.14 0.13
CA LEU A 201 -8.98 -7.38 -0.62
C LEU A 201 -9.79 -7.28 -1.91
N ARG A 202 -9.10 -7.35 -3.05
CA ARG A 202 -9.70 -7.31 -4.39
C ARG A 202 -9.59 -8.68 -5.04
N ASP A 203 -10.71 -9.15 -5.56
CA ASP A 203 -10.80 -10.48 -6.13
C ASP A 203 -10.69 -10.41 -7.66
N GLY A 204 -9.58 -10.92 -8.18
CA GLY A 204 -9.35 -11.19 -9.60
C GLY A 204 -9.36 -12.69 -9.92
N THR A 205 -9.86 -13.55 -9.02
CA THR A 205 -9.95 -15.00 -9.26
C THR A 205 -11.15 -15.33 -10.16
N SER A 206 -11.05 -16.35 -11.00
CA SER A 206 -12.15 -16.80 -11.87
C SER A 206 -13.34 -17.36 -11.11
N LYS A 207 -13.12 -17.93 -9.92
CA LYS A 207 -14.15 -18.64 -9.13
C LYS A 207 -14.86 -17.77 -8.11
N GLY A 208 -14.36 -16.58 -7.84
CA GLY A 208 -14.89 -15.75 -6.78
C GLY A 208 -14.46 -16.20 -5.38
N GLN A 209 -15.02 -15.52 -4.38
CA GLN A 209 -14.74 -15.76 -2.96
C GLN A 209 -15.86 -16.56 -2.28
N GLY A 210 -16.50 -17.47 -3.03
CA GLY A 210 -17.65 -18.26 -2.60
C GLY A 210 -17.33 -19.30 -1.52
N TRP A 211 -18.32 -20.12 -1.17
CA TRP A 211 -18.10 -21.17 -0.17
C TRP A 211 -17.20 -22.26 -0.75
N CYS A 212 -16.13 -22.58 -0.03
CA CYS A 212 -15.23 -23.69 -0.34
C CYS A 212 -15.02 -24.56 0.91
N PRO A 213 -14.90 -25.89 0.75
CA PRO A 213 -14.63 -26.78 1.87
C PRO A 213 -13.24 -26.49 2.48
N PRO A 214 -13.04 -26.71 3.79
CA PRO A 214 -11.79 -26.39 4.48
C PRO A 214 -10.54 -27.03 3.86
N CYS A 215 -10.66 -28.22 3.26
CA CYS A 215 -9.57 -28.89 2.56
C CYS A 215 -9.09 -28.10 1.33
N GLU A 216 -10.00 -27.53 0.54
CA GLU A 216 -9.64 -26.71 -0.61
C GLU A 216 -8.97 -25.39 -0.18
N ILE A 217 -9.52 -24.75 0.85
CA ILE A 217 -8.93 -23.55 1.44
C ILE A 217 -7.51 -23.86 1.94
N PHE A 218 -7.30 -25.02 2.57
CA PHE A 218 -5.97 -25.43 3.06
C PHE A 218 -4.94 -25.56 1.94
N HIS A 219 -5.35 -26.05 0.76
CA HIS A 219 -4.46 -26.26 -0.38
C HIS A 219 -4.23 -24.99 -1.22
N LYS A 220 -5.13 -24.01 -1.15
CA LYS A 220 -5.08 -22.77 -1.95
C LYS A 220 -5.29 -21.53 -1.09
N ARG A 221 -4.61 -21.49 0.05
CA ARG A 221 -4.81 -20.46 1.09
C ARG A 221 -4.70 -19.05 0.55
N GLU A 222 -3.74 -18.83 -0.34
CA GLU A 222 -3.40 -17.55 -0.94
C GLU A 222 -4.48 -17.01 -1.87
N ALA A 223 -5.42 -17.84 -2.32
CA ALA A 223 -6.53 -17.47 -3.20
C ALA A 223 -7.80 -17.03 -2.45
N PHE A 224 -7.81 -17.11 -1.11
CA PHE A 224 -9.01 -16.82 -0.30
C PHE A 224 -8.81 -15.63 0.63
N PHE A 225 -9.77 -14.69 0.59
CA PHE A 225 -9.81 -13.49 1.45
C PHE A 225 -9.69 -13.83 2.94
N VAL A 226 -10.45 -14.83 3.39
CA VAL A 226 -10.50 -15.24 4.79
C VAL A 226 -9.12 -15.61 5.35
N THR A 227 -8.22 -16.11 4.51
CA THR A 227 -6.88 -16.50 4.95
C THR A 227 -6.07 -15.29 5.39
N TYR A 228 -6.13 -14.17 4.65
CA TYR A 228 -5.43 -12.93 5.00
C TYR A 228 -6.03 -12.30 6.26
N VAL A 229 -7.36 -12.26 6.35
CA VAL A 229 -8.07 -11.71 7.52
C VAL A 229 -7.76 -12.53 8.78
N ARG A 230 -7.85 -13.87 8.71
CA ARG A 230 -7.48 -14.76 9.81
C ARG A 230 -6.03 -14.60 10.23
N CYS A 231 -5.12 -14.46 9.26
CA CYS A 231 -3.71 -14.26 9.56
C CYS A 231 -3.48 -13.00 10.42
N LEU A 232 -4.17 -11.90 10.13
CA LEU A 232 -4.07 -10.67 10.94
C LEU A 232 -4.68 -10.88 12.33
N ILE A 233 -5.86 -11.48 12.41
CA ILE A 233 -6.56 -11.75 13.68
C ILE A 233 -5.73 -12.67 14.58
N ASP A 234 -5.16 -13.75 14.04
CA ASP A 234 -4.31 -14.70 14.75
C ASP A 234 -3.05 -14.04 15.32
N LEU A 235 -2.56 -12.99 14.66
CA LEU A 235 -1.44 -12.18 15.13
C LEU A 235 -1.88 -11.11 16.15
N GLY A 236 -3.18 -11.00 16.46
CA GLY A 236 -3.74 -9.98 17.34
C GLY A 236 -3.65 -8.57 16.75
N VAL A 237 -3.76 -8.45 15.44
CA VAL A 237 -3.93 -7.17 14.74
C VAL A 237 -5.41 -6.79 14.80
N ILE A 238 -5.69 -5.56 15.20
CA ILE A 238 -7.04 -4.99 15.20
C ILE A 238 -7.24 -4.28 13.86
N ILE A 239 -8.19 -4.75 13.06
CA ILE A 239 -8.54 -4.15 11.78
C ILE A 239 -9.56 -3.04 12.01
N ASP A 240 -9.24 -1.81 11.62
CA ASP A 240 -10.20 -0.70 11.62
C ASP A 240 -11.19 -0.90 10.48
N ARG A 241 -10.72 -0.87 9.23
CA ARG A 241 -11.56 -1.04 8.04
C ARG A 241 -11.17 -2.25 7.22
N LEU A 242 -12.18 -2.99 6.78
CA LEU A 242 -12.06 -4.14 5.89
C LEU A 242 -12.90 -3.91 4.63
N TRP A 243 -12.26 -3.84 3.47
CA TRP A 243 -12.91 -3.80 2.16
C TRP A 243 -12.77 -5.14 1.44
N LEU A 244 -13.89 -5.68 0.99
CA LEU A 244 -13.99 -6.90 0.22
C LEU A 244 -14.60 -6.53 -1.14
N GLU A 245 -13.81 -6.54 -2.20
CA GLU A 245 -14.19 -5.97 -3.49
C GLU A 245 -14.04 -6.99 -4.62
N GLU A 246 -14.99 -6.97 -5.56
CA GLU A 246 -14.84 -7.64 -6.87
C GLU A 246 -14.01 -6.73 -7.80
N SER A 247 -13.05 -7.29 -8.54
CA SER A 247 -12.26 -6.49 -9.50
C SER A 247 -13.14 -5.94 -10.62
N ALA A 248 -12.80 -4.74 -11.11
CA ALA A 248 -13.58 -4.06 -12.14
C ALA A 248 -13.68 -4.91 -13.43
N GLY A 249 -14.91 -5.13 -13.90
CA GLY A 249 -15.20 -5.85 -15.15
C GLY A 249 -15.74 -7.27 -14.96
N ASP A 250 -15.49 -7.87 -13.80
CA ASP A 250 -16.17 -9.10 -13.40
C ASP A 250 -17.38 -8.72 -12.56
N SER A 251 -18.57 -9.12 -12.98
CA SER A 251 -19.80 -8.91 -12.21
C SER A 251 -20.50 -10.23 -12.02
N GLY A 252 -21.01 -10.47 -10.82
CA GLY A 252 -21.85 -11.62 -10.53
C GLY A 252 -21.17 -12.72 -9.72
N LYS A 253 -19.90 -12.58 -9.33
CA LYS A 253 -19.29 -13.51 -8.38
C LYS A 253 -19.93 -13.36 -7.01
N THR A 254 -19.87 -14.42 -6.21
CA THR A 254 -20.40 -14.41 -4.83
C THR A 254 -19.31 -14.57 -3.77
N ILE A 255 -19.50 -13.93 -2.62
CA ILE A 255 -18.63 -14.08 -1.44
C ILE A 255 -19.34 -14.92 -0.38
N HIS A 256 -18.59 -15.81 0.25
CA HIS A 256 -19.00 -16.46 1.49
C HIS A 256 -18.60 -15.60 2.69
N MET A 257 -19.59 -15.18 3.47
CA MET A 257 -19.38 -14.31 4.63
C MET A 257 -18.89 -15.14 5.83
N HIS A 258 -17.57 -15.17 6.00
CA HIS A 258 -16.93 -15.75 7.18
C HIS A 258 -17.07 -14.82 8.39
N HIS A 259 -17.29 -15.40 9.57
CA HIS A 259 -17.38 -14.65 10.84
C HIS A 259 -16.14 -13.78 11.12
N ASP A 260 -14.97 -14.20 10.64
CA ASP A 260 -13.72 -13.45 10.72
C ASP A 260 -13.83 -12.04 10.12
N TYR A 261 -14.65 -11.84 9.09
CA TYR A 261 -14.85 -10.51 8.48
C TYR A 261 -15.56 -9.53 9.41
N LYS A 262 -16.30 -10.01 10.42
CA LYS A 262 -16.93 -9.17 11.45
C LYS A 262 -15.96 -8.71 12.53
N LYS A 263 -14.72 -9.21 12.56
CA LYS A 263 -13.68 -8.82 13.53
C LYS A 263 -12.93 -7.56 13.07
N CYS A 264 -13.68 -6.52 12.68
CA CYS A 264 -13.20 -5.19 12.31
C CYS A 264 -14.17 -4.11 12.80
N ALA A 265 -13.80 -2.83 12.74
CA ALA A 265 -14.70 -1.73 13.12
C ALA A 265 -15.68 -1.36 11.99
N HIS A 266 -15.19 -1.35 10.75
CA HIS A 266 -15.95 -0.93 9.58
C HIS A 266 -15.80 -1.96 8.45
N LEU A 267 -16.91 -2.58 8.05
CA LEU A 267 -16.94 -3.61 7.01
C LEU A 267 -17.57 -3.08 5.72
N PHE A 268 -16.85 -3.17 4.61
CA PHE A 268 -17.34 -2.84 3.27
C PHE A 268 -17.35 -4.10 2.41
N VAL A 269 -18.54 -4.54 2.01
CA VAL A 269 -18.74 -5.71 1.14
C VAL A 269 -19.24 -5.23 -0.20
N LEU A 270 -18.31 -4.95 -1.10
CA LEU A 270 -18.57 -4.52 -2.48
C LEU A 270 -18.67 -5.74 -3.41
N TYR A 271 -19.42 -6.73 -2.96
CA TYR A 271 -19.48 -8.07 -3.52
C TYR A 271 -20.91 -8.62 -3.37
N ASN A 272 -21.36 -9.51 -4.27
CA ASN A 272 -22.64 -10.19 -4.06
C ASN A 272 -22.51 -11.23 -2.96
N ILE A 273 -23.39 -11.21 -1.97
CA ILE A 273 -23.30 -12.12 -0.82
C ILE A 273 -24.04 -13.42 -1.16
N GLY A 274 -23.31 -14.53 -1.22
CA GLY A 274 -23.88 -15.84 -1.53
C GLY A 274 -24.36 -16.59 -0.29
N PHE A 275 -23.42 -17.03 0.55
CA PHE A 275 -23.69 -17.80 1.76
C PHE A 275 -23.11 -17.10 2.99
N THR A 276 -23.79 -17.20 4.13
CA THR A 276 -23.29 -16.71 5.42
C THR A 276 -22.89 -17.87 6.31
N ALA A 277 -21.73 -17.75 6.98
CA ALA A 277 -21.36 -18.70 8.02
C ALA A 277 -22.28 -18.49 9.25
N SER A 278 -22.93 -19.55 9.72
CA SER A 278 -23.66 -19.49 10.99
C SER A 278 -22.66 -19.38 12.14
N ALA A 279 -22.79 -18.35 12.95
CA ALA A 279 -22.04 -18.20 14.20
C ALA A 279 -23.06 -18.26 15.33
N ILE A 280 -23.28 -19.45 15.88
CA ILE A 280 -24.34 -19.67 16.87
C ILE A 280 -23.98 -18.99 18.21
N GLU A 281 -22.71 -18.63 18.46
CA GLU A 281 -22.26 -18.27 19.83
C GLU A 281 -21.20 -17.15 19.94
N GLU A 282 -20.75 -16.53 18.83
CA GLU A 282 -19.75 -15.45 18.89
C GLU A 282 -20.38 -14.05 18.80
N THR A 283 -20.00 -13.14 19.70
CA THR A 283 -20.33 -11.72 19.63
C THR A 283 -19.22 -10.91 18.95
N PHE A 284 -19.61 -9.86 18.23
CA PHE A 284 -18.70 -9.00 17.47
C PHE A 284 -18.79 -7.56 17.97
N PRO A 285 -18.23 -7.25 19.15
CA PRO A 285 -18.37 -5.93 19.79
C PRO A 285 -17.60 -4.81 19.09
N MET A 286 -16.71 -5.14 18.15
CA MET A 286 -15.92 -4.15 17.45
C MET A 286 -16.65 -3.56 16.25
N LEU A 287 -17.57 -4.31 15.64
CA LEU A 287 -18.23 -3.92 14.39
C LEU A 287 -19.22 -2.78 14.64
N GLN A 288 -18.93 -1.61 14.08
CA GLN A 288 -19.70 -0.38 14.25
C GLN A 288 -20.51 -0.02 13.02
N SER A 289 -19.98 -0.28 11.81
CA SER A 289 -20.71 0.00 10.57
C SER A 289 -20.49 -1.06 9.52
N ILE A 290 -21.50 -1.27 8.68
CA ILE A 290 -21.41 -2.08 7.48
C ILE A 290 -21.95 -1.34 6.25
N THR A 291 -21.28 -1.53 5.11
CA THR A 291 -21.76 -1.13 3.78
C THR A 291 -21.80 -2.33 2.85
N ILE A 292 -22.92 -2.58 2.19
CA ILE A 292 -23.11 -3.71 1.24
C ILE A 292 -23.56 -3.24 -0.16
N LYS A 293 -23.14 -3.94 -1.22
CA LYS A 293 -23.45 -3.61 -2.63
C LYS A 293 -24.91 -3.86 -3.04
N GLN A 294 -25.57 -4.86 -2.48
CA GLN A 294 -26.94 -5.25 -2.89
C GLN A 294 -27.85 -5.49 -1.68
N GLN A 295 -29.17 -5.51 -1.92
CA GLN A 295 -30.16 -5.73 -0.86
C GLN A 295 -29.88 -7.05 -0.11
N PRO A 296 -29.94 -7.02 1.23
CA PRO A 296 -29.63 -8.19 2.04
C PRO A 296 -30.60 -9.34 1.73
N HIS A 297 -30.07 -10.53 1.50
CA HIS A 297 -30.85 -11.76 1.67
C HIS A 297 -31.39 -11.80 3.11
N ALA A 298 -32.58 -12.38 3.37
CA ALA A 298 -33.20 -12.39 4.71
C ALA A 298 -32.28 -12.94 5.81
N MET A 299 -31.32 -13.81 5.46
CA MET A 299 -30.33 -14.38 6.39
C MET A 299 -29.19 -13.44 6.77
N LEU A 300 -29.08 -12.26 6.14
CA LEU A 300 -28.04 -11.28 6.47
C LEU A 300 -28.33 -10.59 7.81
N GLN A 301 -29.60 -10.33 8.12
CA GLN A 301 -29.99 -9.76 9.41
C GLN A 301 -29.55 -10.69 10.55
N GLN A 302 -29.88 -11.98 10.44
CA GLN A 302 -29.44 -13.01 11.39
C GLN A 302 -27.92 -13.07 11.53
N TYR A 303 -27.18 -12.90 10.43
CA TYR A 303 -25.73 -12.91 10.47
C TYR A 303 -25.12 -11.76 11.32
N PHE A 304 -25.82 -10.63 11.44
CA PHE A 304 -25.38 -9.46 12.23
C PHE A 304 -26.08 -9.30 13.57
N GLU A 305 -27.01 -10.17 13.95
CA GLU A 305 -27.70 -10.14 15.25
C GLU A 305 -26.72 -10.13 16.44
N ASN A 306 -25.55 -10.78 16.29
CA ASN A 306 -24.53 -10.87 17.33
C ASN A 306 -23.51 -9.71 17.31
N ALA A 307 -23.78 -8.60 16.62
CA ALA A 307 -22.93 -7.39 16.62
C ALA A 307 -23.58 -6.28 17.46
N PRO A 308 -23.41 -6.27 18.80
CA PRO A 308 -24.13 -5.35 19.69
C PRO A 308 -23.75 -3.87 19.50
N SER A 309 -22.59 -3.62 18.89
CA SER A 309 -22.06 -2.27 18.65
C SER A 309 -22.36 -1.76 17.24
N LEU A 310 -23.12 -2.50 16.44
CA LEU A 310 -23.48 -2.10 15.09
C LEU A 310 -24.47 -0.94 15.13
N ILE A 311 -23.98 0.24 14.74
CA ILE A 311 -24.76 1.48 14.73
C ILE A 311 -25.36 1.73 13.35
N GLU A 312 -24.66 1.32 12.29
CA GLU A 312 -25.01 1.70 10.93
C GLU A 312 -24.91 0.55 9.92
N MET A 313 -25.95 0.41 9.08
CA MET A 313 -25.99 -0.50 7.94
C MET A 313 -26.41 0.27 6.69
N ARG A 314 -25.48 0.43 5.73
CA ARG A 314 -25.70 1.10 4.44
C ARG A 314 -25.80 0.10 3.32
N ILE A 315 -26.71 0.35 2.39
CA ILE A 315 -26.87 -0.42 1.15
C ILE A 315 -26.54 0.55 0.01
N LEU A 316 -25.49 0.25 -0.75
CA LEU A 316 -25.20 0.96 -1.99
C LEU A 316 -26.29 0.57 -2.98
N LYS A 317 -27.03 1.54 -3.50
CA LYS A 317 -27.92 1.30 -4.64
C LYS A 317 -27.05 1.43 -5.88
N GLU A 318 -27.03 0.39 -6.72
CA GLU A 318 -26.51 0.55 -8.09
C GLU A 318 -27.33 1.67 -8.75
N GLU A 319 -26.67 2.75 -9.16
CA GLU A 319 -27.29 3.68 -10.10
C GLU A 319 -27.58 2.88 -11.37
N THR A 320 -28.85 2.63 -11.64
CA THR A 320 -29.28 2.09 -12.92
C THR A 320 -28.81 3.06 -13.99
N HIS A 321 -27.70 2.73 -14.66
CA HIS A 321 -27.46 3.20 -16.01
C HIS A 321 -28.57 2.57 -16.87
N SER A 322 -29.71 3.25 -16.94
CA SER A 322 -30.64 3.11 -18.03
C SER A 322 -29.88 3.50 -19.29
N GLU A 323 -29.30 2.50 -19.96
CA GLU A 323 -28.98 2.56 -21.37
C GLU A 323 -30.26 2.95 -22.11
N ASN A 324 -30.42 4.25 -22.35
CA ASN A 324 -31.31 4.71 -23.40
C ASN A 324 -30.62 4.34 -24.72
N CYS A 325 -30.98 3.17 -25.23
CA CYS A 325 -30.92 2.87 -26.64
C CYS A 325 -31.64 3.99 -27.41
N HIS A 326 -30.89 4.72 -28.24
CA HIS A 326 -31.38 5.25 -29.51
C HIS A 326 -30.23 5.40 -30.50
#